data_AF-A0A7E5V9I0-F1
#
_entry.id   AF-A0A7E5V9I0-F1
#
_cell.length_a   1.000
_cell.length_b   1.000
_cell.length_c   1.000
_cell.angle_alpha   90.00
_cell.angle_beta   90.00
_cell.angle_gamma   90.00
#
_symmetry.space_group_name_H-M   'P 1'
#
loop_
_entity.id
_entity.type
_entity.pdbx_description
1 polymer ?
#
loop_
_entity_poly.entity_id
_entity_poly.type
_entity_poly.pdbx_seq_one_letter_code
_entity_poly.pdbx_strand_id
1 'polypeptide(L)'
;MPLDITNPAAIIFFQEMYEREKRLRAQWVFTHQAKMEKAISLNRERTNYYETDVIAHNMVGGLATITRDHKNAVAVRRKVPLRDAKTIKCAKDIREDYSIVKLGLGDPKEDPRLARPKTDPTFEPIMRPVDPKLTKVLHKPKPQFGRERYLKLRGLEWPEKKFYFPECSNWVYGWRMADSLGKQRCPEHGRRWLLSRTLNSRVGPQPDPYYYTSADIPGVSKCIAL
;
A
#
# COMPACT_ATOMS: atom_id res chain seq x y z
N MET A 1 -5.08 -15.52 -37.77
CA MET A 1 -4.94 -16.07 -39.13
C MET A 1 -4.42 -14.96 -40.04
N PRO A 2 -3.39 -15.21 -40.87
CA PRO A 2 -2.97 -14.24 -41.87
C PRO A 2 -4.12 -14.01 -42.87
N LEU A 3 -4.46 -12.75 -43.12
CA LEU A 3 -5.42 -12.37 -44.16
C LEU A 3 -4.87 -12.81 -45.51
N ASP A 4 -5.68 -13.52 -46.30
CA ASP A 4 -5.29 -13.97 -47.63
C ASP A 4 -5.36 -12.80 -48.61
N ILE A 5 -4.21 -12.17 -48.83
CA ILE A 5 -4.03 -10.99 -49.70
C ILE A 5 -4.22 -11.36 -51.17
N THR A 6 -4.23 -12.65 -51.52
CA THR A 6 -4.42 -13.11 -52.91
C THR A 6 -5.89 -13.17 -53.34
N ASN A 7 -6.83 -13.10 -52.39
CA ASN A 7 -8.25 -13.09 -52.71
C ASN A 7 -8.65 -11.74 -53.35
N PRO A 8 -9.18 -11.72 -54.59
CA PRO A 8 -9.53 -10.48 -55.28
C PRO A 8 -10.58 -9.65 -54.54
N ALA A 9 -11.49 -10.28 -53.79
CA ALA A 9 -12.49 -9.57 -53.00
C ALA A 9 -11.86 -8.76 -51.84
N ALA A 10 -10.80 -9.30 -51.22
CA ALA A 10 -10.07 -8.60 -50.17
C ALA A 10 -9.29 -7.40 -50.74
N ILE A 11 -8.70 -7.55 -51.92
CA ILE A 11 -7.99 -6.47 -52.62
C ILE A 11 -8.95 -5.31 -52.94
N ILE A 12 -10.12 -5.61 -53.50
CA ILE A 12 -11.16 -4.61 -53.82
C ILE A 12 -11.61 -3.88 -52.54
N PHE A 13 -11.89 -4.62 -51.48
CA PHE A 13 -12.28 -4.03 -50.20
C PHE A 13 -11.22 -3.08 -49.63
N PHE A 14 -9.93 -3.45 -49.68
CA PHE A 14 -8.86 -2.58 -49.21
C PHE A 14 -8.70 -1.33 -50.08
N GLN A 15 -8.88 -1.44 -51.39
CA GLN A 15 -8.89 -0.28 -52.29
C GLN A 15 -10.04 0.67 -51.94
N GLU A 16 -11.25 0.15 -51.70
CA GLU A 16 -12.40 0.96 -51.29
C GLU A 16 -12.18 1.66 -49.94
N MET A 17 -11.61 0.96 -48.95
CA MET A 17 -11.28 1.57 -47.66
C MET A 17 -10.23 2.66 -47.79
N TYR A 18 -9.21 2.44 -48.61
CA TYR A 18 -8.18 3.42 -48.89
C TYR A 18 -8.76 4.67 -49.58
N GLU A 19 -9.63 4.49 -50.57
CA GLU A 19 -10.32 5.61 -51.22
C GLU A 19 -11.22 6.37 -50.25
N ARG A 20 -11.94 5.66 -49.38
CA ARG A 20 -12.81 6.28 -48.37
C ARG A 20 -12.00 7.12 -47.40
N GLU A 21 -10.89 6.59 -46.89
CA GLU A 21 -10.00 7.34 -46.00
C GLU A 21 -9.38 8.55 -46.72
N LYS A 22 -8.93 8.38 -47.96
CA LYS A 22 -8.43 9.48 -48.80
C LYS A 22 -9.46 10.60 -48.95
N ARG A 23 -10.74 10.27 -49.19
CA ARG A 23 -11.84 11.24 -49.26
C ARG A 23 -12.05 11.96 -47.93
N LEU A 24 -12.07 11.23 -46.82
CA LEU A 24 -12.22 11.82 -45.47
C LEU A 24 -11.06 12.76 -45.13
N ARG A 25 -9.82 12.39 -45.47
CA ARG A 25 -8.65 13.25 -45.29
C ARG A 25 -8.74 14.50 -46.15
N ALA A 26 -9.11 14.36 -47.43
CA ALA A 26 -9.31 15.51 -48.32
C ALA A 26 -10.41 16.44 -47.78
N GLN A 27 -11.55 15.89 -47.37
CA GLN A 27 -12.64 16.67 -46.76
C GLN A 27 -12.18 17.37 -45.48
N TRP A 28 -11.41 16.70 -44.62
CA TRP A 28 -10.85 17.31 -43.43
C TRP A 28 -9.91 18.47 -43.78
N VAL A 29 -9.04 18.28 -44.78
CA VAL A 29 -8.14 19.32 -45.29
C VAL A 29 -8.93 20.52 -45.80
N PHE A 30 -9.97 20.32 -46.62
CA PHE A 30 -10.80 21.40 -47.14
C PHE A 30 -11.58 22.13 -46.04
N THR A 31 -12.19 21.39 -45.11
CA THR A 31 -12.96 21.99 -43.99
C THR A 31 -12.08 22.80 -43.03
N HIS A 32 -10.80 22.45 -42.92
CA HIS A 32 -9.85 23.12 -42.02
C HIS A 32 -8.82 23.98 -42.77
N GLN A 33 -8.98 24.16 -44.08
CA GLN A 33 -8.01 24.85 -44.94
C GLN A 33 -7.68 26.25 -44.42
N ALA A 34 -8.69 27.06 -44.10
CA ALA A 34 -8.49 28.42 -43.58
C ALA A 34 -7.71 28.45 -42.26
N LYS A 35 -7.91 27.45 -41.38
CA LYS A 35 -7.14 27.34 -40.13
C LYS A 35 -5.68 26.96 -40.41
N MET A 36 -5.45 26.07 -41.37
CA MET A 36 -4.11 25.68 -41.80
C MET A 36 -3.39 26.84 -42.47
N GLU A 37 -4.03 27.57 -43.38
CA GLU A 37 -3.46 28.77 -44.02
C GLU A 37 -3.07 29.81 -42.97
N LYS A 38 -3.94 30.06 -41.98
CA LYS A 38 -3.63 30.94 -40.83
C LYS A 38 -2.47 30.43 -39.97
N ALA A 39 -2.33 29.12 -39.80
CA ALA A 39 -1.27 28.51 -39.00
C ALA A 39 0.09 28.49 -39.73
N ILE A 40 0.07 28.30 -41.06
CA ILE A 40 1.22 28.29 -41.98
C ILE A 40 1.73 29.72 -42.19
N SER A 41 0.84 30.69 -42.33
CA SER A 41 1.24 32.09 -42.42
C SER A 41 1.94 32.51 -41.12
N LEU A 42 3.19 32.96 -41.23
CA LEU A 42 3.98 33.50 -40.10
C LEU A 42 3.42 34.85 -39.60
N ASN A 43 2.44 35.41 -40.32
CA ASN A 43 1.74 36.65 -39.98
C ASN A 43 0.70 36.39 -38.88
N ARG A 44 1.17 35.98 -37.70
CA ARG A 44 0.35 36.01 -36.49
C ARG A 44 0.37 37.42 -35.95
N GLU A 45 -0.80 38.01 -35.71
CA GLU A 45 -0.89 39.24 -34.94
C GLU A 45 -0.19 39.03 -33.60
N ARG A 46 0.58 40.02 -33.15
CA ARG A 46 1.25 39.96 -31.86
C ARG A 46 0.16 39.85 -30.79
N THR A 47 -0.01 38.68 -30.21
CA THR A 47 -1.05 38.41 -29.21
C THR A 47 -0.78 39.06 -27.86
N ASN A 48 0.35 39.78 -27.70
CA ASN A 48 0.74 40.53 -26.50
C ASN A 48 0.41 39.81 -25.19
N TYR A 49 0.64 38.50 -25.11
CA TYR A 49 0.42 37.76 -23.87
C TYR A 49 1.38 38.28 -22.80
N TYR A 50 0.81 38.71 -21.68
CA TYR A 50 1.58 39.01 -20.49
C TYR A 50 1.73 37.76 -19.64
N GLU A 51 2.70 37.76 -18.71
CA GLU A 51 2.90 36.64 -17.78
C GLU A 51 1.62 36.31 -17.01
N THR A 52 0.81 37.34 -16.71
CA THR A 52 -0.50 37.21 -16.08
C THR A 52 -1.47 36.34 -16.87
N ASP A 53 -1.44 36.40 -18.21
CA ASP A 53 -2.35 35.66 -19.07
C ASP A 53 -1.97 34.18 -19.12
N VAL A 54 -0.67 33.88 -19.12
CA VAL A 54 -0.15 32.51 -19.04
C VAL A 54 -0.52 31.87 -17.70
N ILE A 55 -0.37 32.64 -16.61
CA ILE A 55 -0.78 32.20 -15.27
C ILE A 55 -2.29 31.97 -15.23
N ALA A 56 -3.09 32.89 -15.78
CA ALA A 56 -4.55 32.77 -15.84
C ALA A 56 -4.98 31.52 -16.64
N HIS A 57 -4.37 31.25 -17.79
CA HIS A 57 -4.68 30.08 -18.60
C HIS A 57 -4.38 28.77 -17.84
N ASN A 58 -3.27 28.70 -17.12
CA ASN A 58 -2.92 27.54 -16.29
C ASN A 58 -3.91 27.35 -15.13
N MET A 59 -4.34 28.44 -14.49
CA MET A 59 -5.39 28.39 -13.46
C MET A 59 -6.73 27.88 -14.03
N VAL A 60 -7.14 28.39 -15.20
CA VAL A 60 -8.37 27.98 -15.89
C VAL A 60 -8.31 26.49 -16.29
N GLY A 61 -7.17 26.00 -16.77
CA GLY A 61 -6.97 24.57 -17.06
C GLY A 61 -7.05 23.69 -15.80
N GLY A 62 -6.51 24.16 -14.67
CA GLY A 62 -6.54 23.44 -13.39
C GLY A 62 -7.93 23.38 -12.74
N LEU A 63 -8.77 24.40 -12.95
CA LEU A 63 -10.12 24.51 -12.38
C LEU A 63 -11.03 23.32 -12.75
N ALA A 64 -10.95 22.80 -13.98
CA ALA A 64 -11.76 21.65 -14.41
C ALA A 64 -11.42 20.38 -13.60
N THR A 65 -10.14 20.16 -13.31
CA THR A 65 -9.68 19.01 -12.52
C THR A 65 -10.06 19.16 -11.06
N ILE A 66 -9.86 20.35 -10.49
CA ILE A 66 -10.20 20.65 -9.09
C ILE A 66 -11.71 20.49 -8.84
N THR A 67 -12.55 20.98 -9.75
CA THR A 67 -14.01 20.86 -9.63
C THR A 67 -14.49 19.41 -9.74
N ARG A 68 -13.90 18.60 -10.63
CA ARG A 68 -14.15 17.15 -10.70
C ARG A 68 -13.78 16.47 -9.40
N ASP A 69 -12.59 16.74 -8.89
CA ASP A 69 -12.06 16.10 -7.68
C ASP A 69 -12.86 16.51 -6.44
N HIS A 70 -13.32 17.76 -6.37
CA HIS A 70 -14.21 18.23 -5.32
C HIS A 70 -15.56 17.49 -5.34
N LYS A 71 -16.21 17.36 -6.51
CA LYS A 71 -17.45 16.59 -6.66
C LYS A 71 -17.27 15.12 -6.27
N ASN A 72 -16.16 14.51 -6.69
CA ASN A 72 -15.80 13.15 -6.31
C ASN A 72 -15.57 13.01 -4.80
N ALA A 73 -14.85 13.96 -4.19
CA ALA A 73 -14.61 13.96 -2.75
C ALA A 73 -15.92 14.09 -1.95
N VAL A 74 -16.87 14.91 -2.39
CA VAL A 74 -18.21 15.00 -1.78
C VAL A 74 -18.94 13.66 -1.85
N ALA A 75 -18.91 12.98 -3.01
CA ALA A 75 -19.52 11.67 -3.17
C ALA A 75 -18.84 10.60 -2.30
N VAL A 76 -17.51 10.62 -2.20
CA VAL A 76 -16.72 9.66 -1.41
C VAL A 76 -16.88 9.91 0.08
N ARG A 77 -16.96 11.16 0.55
CA ARG A 77 -17.21 11.50 1.96
C ARG A 77 -18.57 10.97 2.46
N ARG A 78 -19.56 10.87 1.57
CA ARG A 78 -20.90 10.35 1.88
C ARG A 78 -20.99 8.83 1.78
N LYS A 79 -20.00 8.16 1.17
CA LYS A 79 -19.93 6.70 1.15
C LYS A 79 -19.42 6.21 2.50
N VAL A 80 -20.30 5.58 3.28
CA VAL A 80 -19.89 4.80 4.45
C VAL A 80 -19.04 3.63 3.93
N PRO A 81 -17.82 3.41 4.47
CA PRO A 81 -17.03 2.26 4.06
C PRO A 81 -17.83 0.98 4.33
N LEU A 82 -17.90 0.08 3.33
CA LEU A 82 -18.57 -1.22 3.47
C LEU A 82 -18.03 -1.93 4.73
N ARG A 83 -18.92 -2.21 5.67
CA ARG A 83 -18.60 -2.60 7.05
C ARG A 83 -18.71 -4.11 7.33
N ASP A 84 -18.85 -4.91 6.27
CA ASP A 84 -19.09 -6.35 6.37
C ASP A 84 -17.91 -7.16 5.81
N ALA A 85 -17.44 -8.24 6.43
CA ALA A 85 -17.71 -8.80 7.77
C ALA A 85 -16.68 -9.93 7.96
N LYS A 86 -16.06 -10.13 9.13
CA LYS A 86 -16.81 -10.79 10.21
C LYS A 86 -16.41 -10.42 11.65
N THR A 87 -15.27 -9.76 11.87
CA THR A 87 -14.89 -9.33 13.23
C THR A 87 -14.05 -8.07 13.15
N ILE A 88 -14.66 -6.90 13.34
CA ILE A 88 -13.87 -5.69 13.61
C ILE A 88 -13.34 -5.86 15.02
N LYS A 89 -12.04 -6.18 15.15
CA LYS A 89 -11.37 -6.32 16.44
C LYS A 89 -11.61 -5.04 17.25
N CYS A 90 -12.41 -5.12 18.31
CA CYS A 90 -12.56 -4.05 19.27
C CYS A 90 -11.20 -3.77 19.94
N ALA A 91 -11.02 -2.64 20.63
CA ALA A 91 -9.79 -2.37 21.38
C ALA A 91 -9.42 -3.51 22.36
N LYS A 92 -10.41 -4.28 22.81
CA LYS A 92 -10.26 -5.51 23.61
C LYS A 92 -9.61 -6.66 22.82
N ASP A 93 -10.01 -6.83 21.56
CA ASP A 93 -9.51 -7.89 20.66
C ASP A 93 -8.11 -7.56 20.10
N ILE A 94 -7.79 -6.27 19.95
CA ILE A 94 -6.43 -5.82 19.57
C ILE A 94 -5.42 -6.28 20.63
N ARG A 95 -5.76 -6.23 21.92
CA ARG A 95 -4.84 -6.62 23.00
C ARG A 95 -4.56 -8.11 23.03
N GLU A 96 -5.53 -8.95 22.68
CA GLU A 96 -5.37 -10.41 22.79
C GLU A 96 -4.34 -10.94 21.77
N ASP A 97 -4.37 -10.43 20.55
CA ASP A 97 -3.53 -10.93 19.46
C ASP A 97 -2.06 -10.51 19.56
N TYR A 98 -1.79 -9.41 20.27
CA TYR A 98 -0.44 -8.95 20.58
C TYR A 98 0.02 -9.34 21.98
N SER A 99 -0.67 -10.26 22.65
CA SER A 99 -0.24 -10.73 23.97
C SER A 99 1.08 -11.52 23.93
N ILE A 100 1.94 -11.33 24.94
CA ILE A 100 3.24 -12.04 25.08
C ILE A 100 3.09 -13.55 24.92
N VAL A 101 2.00 -14.12 25.46
CA VAL A 101 1.70 -15.55 25.38
C VAL A 101 1.35 -15.98 23.96
N LYS A 102 0.50 -15.24 23.24
CA LYS A 102 0.15 -15.57 21.85
C LYS A 102 1.32 -15.41 20.88
N LEU A 103 2.21 -14.46 21.13
CA LEU A 103 3.44 -14.30 20.35
C LEU A 103 4.47 -15.43 20.64
N GLY A 104 4.26 -16.18 21.73
CA GLY A 104 5.14 -17.26 22.18
C GLY A 104 6.47 -16.73 22.71
N LEU A 105 6.46 -15.53 23.30
CA LEU A 105 7.63 -14.91 23.93
C LEU A 105 7.78 -15.35 25.40
N GLY A 106 6.70 -15.76 26.05
CA GLY A 106 6.69 -16.14 27.46
C GLY A 106 5.67 -17.23 27.77
N ASP A 107 6.05 -18.10 28.69
CA ASP A 107 5.19 -19.17 29.20
C ASP A 107 4.51 -18.74 30.50
N PRO A 108 3.19 -18.94 30.64
CA PRO A 108 2.47 -18.67 31.88
C PRO A 108 2.95 -19.50 33.09
N LYS A 109 3.66 -20.61 32.84
CA LYS A 109 4.26 -21.44 33.89
C LYS A 109 5.47 -20.75 34.53
N GLU A 110 6.27 -20.04 33.73
CA GLU A 110 7.49 -19.36 34.17
C GLU A 110 7.16 -18.00 34.79
N ASP A 111 6.21 -17.26 34.20
CA ASP A 111 5.69 -16.02 34.79
C ASP A 111 4.18 -16.11 35.02
N PRO A 112 3.71 -16.26 36.28
CA PRO A 112 2.29 -16.31 36.60
C PRO A 112 1.58 -14.99 36.27
N ARG A 113 2.31 -13.88 36.10
CA ARG A 113 1.73 -12.59 35.69
C ARG A 113 1.21 -12.60 34.26
N LEU A 114 1.56 -13.60 33.45
CA LEU A 114 1.05 -13.75 32.09
C LEU A 114 -0.29 -14.53 32.04
N ALA A 115 -0.63 -15.26 33.11
CA ALA A 115 -1.87 -16.03 33.23
C ALA A 115 -3.08 -15.15 33.62
N ARG A 116 -3.30 -14.03 32.91
CA ARG A 116 -4.36 -13.07 33.24
C ARG A 116 -5.68 -13.40 32.54
N PRO A 117 -6.82 -13.06 33.15
CA PRO A 117 -8.12 -13.14 32.47
C PRO A 117 -8.17 -12.13 31.31
N LYS A 118 -8.79 -12.52 30.21
CA LYS A 118 -8.87 -11.72 28.96
C LYS A 118 -9.51 -10.33 29.14
N THR A 119 -10.28 -10.13 30.20
CA THR A 119 -11.02 -8.90 30.46
C THR A 119 -10.19 -7.82 31.17
N ASP A 120 -9.00 -8.17 31.70
CA ASP A 120 -8.16 -7.25 32.45
C ASP A 120 -7.58 -6.14 31.55
N PRO A 121 -7.82 -4.85 31.84
CA PRO A 121 -7.27 -3.76 31.07
C PRO A 121 -5.81 -3.41 31.38
N THR A 122 -5.16 -4.10 32.32
CA THR A 122 -3.78 -3.79 32.74
C THR A 122 -2.77 -4.15 31.66
N PHE A 123 -1.76 -3.29 31.46
CA PHE A 123 -0.68 -3.55 30.51
C PHE A 123 0.14 -4.79 30.88
N GLU A 124 0.62 -5.49 29.86
CA GLU A 124 1.52 -6.63 30.03
C GLU A 124 2.86 -6.17 30.63
N PRO A 125 3.53 -7.05 31.41
CA PRO A 125 4.81 -6.69 32.02
C PRO A 125 5.89 -6.55 30.93
N ILE A 126 6.67 -5.48 31.00
CA ILE A 126 7.77 -5.22 30.05
C ILE A 126 8.96 -6.15 30.31
N MET A 127 9.25 -6.44 31.58
CA MET A 127 10.38 -7.26 32.01
C MET A 127 9.93 -8.66 32.47
N ARG A 128 10.80 -9.64 32.22
CA ARG A 128 10.73 -10.99 32.78
C ARG A 128 10.95 -10.96 34.31
N PRO A 129 10.42 -11.93 35.06
CA PRO A 129 10.70 -12.07 36.47
C PRO A 129 12.20 -12.26 36.71
N VAL A 130 12.69 -11.70 37.82
CA VAL A 130 14.09 -11.78 38.21
C VAL A 130 14.35 -13.11 38.90
N ASP A 131 15.47 -13.77 38.59
CA ASP A 131 15.89 -14.99 39.27
C ASP A 131 15.88 -14.79 40.81
N PRO A 132 15.23 -15.68 41.59
CA PRO A 132 15.22 -15.60 43.06
C PRO A 132 16.62 -15.53 43.68
N LYS A 133 17.66 -16.07 43.02
CA LYS A 133 19.05 -15.94 43.48
C LYS A 133 19.52 -14.49 43.44
N LEU A 134 19.18 -13.75 42.39
CA LEU A 134 19.52 -12.34 42.25
C LEU A 134 18.69 -11.44 43.17
N THR A 135 17.41 -11.75 43.38
CA THR A 135 16.58 -11.00 44.35
C THR A 135 17.13 -11.14 45.77
N LYS A 136 17.62 -12.32 46.16
CA LYS A 136 18.34 -12.50 47.44
C LYS A 136 19.55 -11.60 47.58
N VAL A 137 20.29 -11.32 46.49
CA VAL A 137 21.42 -10.38 46.51
C VAL A 137 20.95 -8.94 46.72
N LEU A 138 19.84 -8.55 46.11
CA LEU A 138 19.25 -7.22 46.26
C LEU A 138 18.82 -6.94 47.71
N HIS A 139 18.26 -7.94 48.40
CA HIS A 139 17.77 -7.82 49.77
C HIS A 139 18.83 -8.05 50.86
N LYS A 140 20.13 -8.13 50.52
CA LYS A 140 21.17 -8.23 51.55
C LYS A 140 21.30 -6.93 52.36
N PRO A 141 21.49 -7.00 53.68
CA PRO A 141 21.63 -5.81 54.52
C PRO A 141 22.96 -5.06 54.25
N LYS A 142 22.96 -3.75 54.52
CA LYS A 142 24.20 -2.94 54.55
C LYS A 142 25.12 -3.47 55.67
N PRO A 143 26.46 -3.50 55.52
CA PRO A 143 27.32 -2.68 54.65
C PRO A 143 27.57 -3.27 53.25
N GLN A 144 27.05 -4.46 52.97
CA GLN A 144 27.22 -5.09 51.67
C GLN A 144 26.31 -4.38 50.66
N PHE A 145 26.89 -3.72 49.64
CA PHE A 145 26.17 -2.95 48.62
C PHE A 145 25.29 -3.84 47.73
N GLY A 146 24.21 -4.41 48.29
CA GLY A 146 23.32 -5.37 47.64
C GLY A 146 22.72 -4.81 46.35
N ARG A 147 22.31 -3.54 46.36
CA ARG A 147 21.81 -2.83 45.18
C ARG A 147 22.86 -2.69 44.08
N GLU A 148 24.08 -2.24 44.40
CA GLU A 148 25.13 -2.07 43.38
C GLU A 148 25.56 -3.41 42.80
N ARG A 149 25.75 -4.41 43.66
CA ARG A 149 26.10 -5.77 43.25
C ARG A 149 24.99 -6.38 42.39
N TYR A 150 23.73 -6.16 42.76
CA TYR A 150 22.57 -6.56 41.96
C TYR A 150 22.57 -5.91 40.58
N LEU A 151 22.78 -4.60 40.49
CA LEU A 151 22.81 -3.89 39.20
C LEU A 151 23.98 -4.34 38.33
N LYS A 152 25.16 -4.59 38.90
CA LYS A 152 26.31 -5.16 38.18
C LYS A 152 25.99 -6.56 37.64
N LEU A 153 25.48 -7.45 38.50
CA LEU A 153 25.15 -8.82 38.12
C LEU A 153 24.02 -8.88 37.08
N ARG A 154 22.93 -8.14 37.29
CA ARG A 154 21.81 -8.04 36.35
C ARG A 154 22.22 -7.31 35.07
N GLY A 155 23.21 -6.42 35.12
CA GLY A 155 23.79 -5.78 33.93
C GLY A 155 24.41 -6.80 32.98
N LEU A 156 25.13 -7.79 33.52
CA LEU A 156 25.84 -8.83 32.76
C LEU A 156 24.92 -9.83 32.06
N GLU A 157 23.67 -9.99 32.51
CA GLU A 157 22.72 -10.87 31.83
C GLU A 157 22.37 -10.34 30.43
N TRP A 158 22.07 -11.25 29.52
CA TRP A 158 21.63 -10.90 28.17
C TRP A 158 20.27 -10.19 28.21
N PRO A 159 20.03 -9.15 27.38
CA PRO A 159 18.74 -8.44 27.32
C PRO A 159 17.53 -9.37 27.11
N GLU A 160 17.71 -10.45 26.35
CA GLU A 160 16.70 -11.49 26.07
C GLU A 160 16.16 -12.18 27.32
N LYS A 161 17.00 -12.31 28.35
CA LYS A 161 16.59 -12.90 29.64
C LYS A 161 15.92 -11.88 30.56
N LYS A 162 16.02 -10.58 30.25
CA LYS A 162 15.45 -9.48 31.05
C LYS A 162 14.13 -8.98 30.50
N PHE A 163 13.98 -8.93 29.19
CA PHE A 163 12.84 -8.32 28.50
C PHE A 163 12.11 -9.34 27.66
N TYR A 164 10.80 -9.14 27.48
CA TYR A 164 10.02 -9.92 26.52
C TYR A 164 10.24 -9.41 25.10
N PHE A 165 10.27 -8.09 24.92
CA PHE A 165 10.35 -7.44 23.62
C PHE A 165 11.76 -6.92 23.31
N PRO A 166 12.13 -6.87 22.00
CA PRO A 166 13.42 -6.35 21.55
C PRO A 166 13.54 -4.82 21.61
N GLU A 167 12.45 -4.10 21.89
CA GLU A 167 12.40 -2.63 21.96
C GLU A 167 13.11 -2.10 23.22
N CYS A 168 14.43 -2.28 23.30
CA CYS A 168 15.27 -1.60 24.26
C CYS A 168 15.85 -0.35 23.61
N SER A 169 15.92 0.77 24.34
CA SER A 169 16.53 2.01 23.85
C SER A 169 18.04 1.90 23.60
N ASN A 170 18.68 0.83 24.10
CA ASN A 170 20.12 0.62 24.02
C ASN A 170 20.44 -0.52 23.04
N TRP A 171 20.62 -0.20 21.77
CA TRP A 171 20.93 -1.14 20.67
C TRP A 171 22.41 -1.55 20.61
N VAL A 172 23.14 -1.47 21.72
CA VAL A 172 24.57 -1.85 21.77
C VAL A 172 24.77 -3.36 21.66
N TYR A 173 23.76 -4.17 21.99
CA TYR A 173 23.81 -5.63 21.90
C TYR A 173 22.73 -6.15 20.93
N GLY A 174 23.07 -7.19 20.15
CA GLY A 174 22.12 -7.86 19.26
C GLY A 174 21.05 -8.62 20.04
N TRP A 175 19.84 -8.67 19.48
CA TRP A 175 18.75 -9.53 19.95
C TRP A 175 18.81 -10.89 19.25
N ARG A 176 18.23 -11.93 19.86
CA ARG A 176 18.04 -13.26 19.26
C ARG A 176 17.39 -13.12 17.88
N MET A 177 18.22 -13.23 16.85
CA MET A 177 17.76 -13.21 15.46
C MET A 177 16.80 -14.36 15.19
N ALA A 178 16.92 -15.50 15.89
CA ALA A 178 15.99 -16.61 15.80
C ALA A 178 14.55 -16.26 16.24
N ASP A 179 14.39 -15.36 17.22
CA ASP A 179 13.07 -14.93 17.70
C ASP A 179 12.45 -13.88 16.76
N SER A 180 13.28 -13.11 16.06
CA SER A 180 12.84 -12.05 15.14
C SER A 180 12.66 -12.50 13.69
N LEU A 181 13.43 -13.49 13.20
CA LEU A 181 13.44 -13.89 11.78
C LEU A 181 12.19 -14.65 11.33
N GLY A 182 11.43 -15.30 12.22
CA GLY A 182 10.50 -16.35 11.81
C GLY A 182 9.00 -16.09 12.04
N LYS A 183 8.63 -15.06 12.81
CA LYS A 183 7.23 -14.87 13.25
C LYS A 183 6.64 -13.50 12.90
N GLN A 184 7.19 -12.79 11.92
CA GLN A 184 6.44 -11.70 11.29
C GLN A 184 5.26 -12.32 10.53
N ARG A 185 4.14 -12.51 11.23
CA ARG A 185 2.85 -12.73 10.57
C ARG A 185 2.61 -11.50 9.70
N CYS A 186 2.27 -11.70 8.43
CA CYS A 186 1.77 -10.61 7.61
C CYS A 186 0.64 -9.90 8.39
N PRO A 187 0.62 -8.56 8.41
CA PRO A 187 -0.47 -7.85 9.07
C PRO A 187 -1.78 -8.31 8.44
N GLU A 188 -2.65 -8.93 9.24
CA GLU A 188 -3.93 -9.49 8.78
C GLU A 188 -4.78 -8.43 8.07
N HIS A 189 -4.60 -7.15 8.44
CA HIS A 189 -5.33 -6.01 7.91
C HIS A 189 -4.42 -4.79 7.61
N GLY A 190 -3.38 -4.97 6.79
CA GLY A 190 -2.61 -3.85 6.26
C GLY A 190 -3.28 -3.20 5.03
N ARG A 191 -3.44 -1.86 5.02
CA ARG A 191 -3.87 -1.08 3.83
C ARG A 191 -3.00 -1.30 2.58
N ARG A 192 -1.81 -1.89 2.74
CA ARG A 192 -0.76 -1.96 1.73
C ARG A 192 -0.21 -3.38 1.56
N TRP A 193 -1.09 -4.37 1.38
CA TRP A 193 -0.75 -5.66 0.71
C TRP A 193 -0.65 -5.48 -0.82
N LEU A 194 -0.20 -4.32 -1.28
CA LEU A 194 0.06 -4.09 -2.70
C LEU A 194 1.55 -4.29 -3.01
N LEU A 195 2.43 -3.86 -2.09
CA LEU A 195 3.89 -3.91 -2.27
C LEU A 195 4.42 -5.35 -2.42
N SER A 196 3.94 -6.29 -1.61
CA SER A 196 4.29 -7.71 -1.74
C SER A 196 3.72 -8.36 -3.00
N ARG A 197 2.55 -7.90 -3.48
CA ARG A 197 1.91 -8.40 -4.70
C ARG A 197 2.62 -7.92 -5.98
N THR A 198 3.10 -6.68 -5.98
CA THR A 198 3.87 -6.09 -7.09
C THR A 198 5.28 -6.67 -7.22
N LEU A 199 5.86 -7.21 -6.14
CA LEU A 199 7.16 -7.87 -6.19
C LEU A 199 7.09 -9.29 -6.77
N ASN A 200 5.95 -9.98 -6.62
CA ASN A 200 5.74 -11.31 -7.22
C ASN A 200 5.70 -11.30 -8.76
N SER A 201 5.42 -10.17 -9.41
CA SER A 201 5.26 -10.10 -10.87
C SER A 201 6.48 -9.54 -11.62
N ARG A 202 7.64 -9.36 -10.98
CA ARG A 202 8.82 -8.86 -11.70
C ARG A 202 9.52 -9.92 -12.57
N VAL A 203 9.26 -11.21 -12.36
CA VAL A 203 9.93 -12.31 -13.08
C VAL A 203 8.99 -13.47 -13.44
N GLY A 204 7.68 -13.21 -13.55
CA GLY A 204 6.74 -14.16 -14.17
C GLY A 204 6.74 -14.02 -15.69
N PRO A 205 6.28 -15.03 -16.46
CA PRO A 205 6.05 -14.89 -17.89
C PRO A 205 5.24 -13.61 -18.14
N GLN A 206 5.66 -12.78 -19.10
CA GLN A 206 4.90 -11.59 -19.47
C GLN A 206 3.45 -12.02 -19.76
N PRO A 207 2.44 -11.24 -19.32
CA PRO A 207 1.06 -11.51 -19.71
C PRO A 207 1.00 -11.61 -21.24
N ASP A 208 0.27 -12.60 -21.74
CA ASP A 208 0.19 -12.83 -23.17
C ASP A 208 -0.24 -11.55 -23.89
N PRO A 209 0.39 -11.22 -25.03
CA PRO A 209 0.04 -10.03 -25.80
C PRO A 209 -1.46 -9.93 -26.08
N TYR A 210 -1.97 -8.70 -26.20
CA TYR A 210 -3.40 -8.36 -26.38
C TYR A 210 -4.09 -9.08 -27.57
N TYR A 211 -3.35 -9.71 -28.47
CA TYR A 211 -3.89 -10.47 -29.59
C TYR A 211 -4.21 -11.94 -29.27
N TYR A 212 -3.82 -12.46 -28.10
CA TYR A 212 -4.22 -13.79 -27.61
C TYR A 212 -5.49 -13.77 -26.76
N THR A 213 -5.90 -12.59 -26.27
CA THR A 213 -7.20 -12.44 -25.61
C THR A 213 -8.34 -12.60 -26.62
N SER A 214 -9.35 -13.41 -26.28
CA SER A 214 -10.58 -13.52 -27.06
C SER A 214 -11.22 -12.15 -27.23
N ALA A 215 -11.75 -11.85 -28.42
CA ALA A 215 -12.39 -10.57 -28.70
C ALA A 215 -13.54 -10.31 -27.70
N ASP A 216 -13.47 -9.17 -27.02
CA ASP A 216 -14.55 -8.69 -26.16
C ASP A 216 -15.79 -8.45 -27.03
N ILE A 217 -16.89 -9.14 -26.71
CA ILE A 217 -18.15 -9.01 -27.44
C ILE A 217 -18.66 -7.57 -27.25
N PRO A 218 -18.88 -6.79 -28.32
CA PRO A 218 -19.35 -5.43 -28.18
C PRO A 218 -20.85 -5.40 -27.84
N GLY A 219 -21.18 -5.23 -26.55
CA GLY A 219 -22.49 -4.73 -26.14
C GLY A 219 -23.11 -5.30 -24.85
N VAL A 220 -23.49 -4.37 -23.97
CA VAL A 220 -24.48 -4.44 -22.88
C VAL A 220 -24.24 -5.47 -21.77
N SER A 221 -23.21 -5.25 -20.94
CA SER A 221 -23.13 -5.97 -19.66
C SER A 221 -22.40 -5.20 -18.57
N LYS A 222 -22.79 -3.94 -18.30
CA LYS A 222 -22.62 -3.34 -16.96
C LYS A 222 -23.82 -2.49 -16.54
N CYS A 223 -25.00 -3.09 -16.68
CA CYS A 223 -26.19 -2.80 -15.87
C CYS A 223 -26.90 -4.13 -15.60
N ILE A 224 -26.29 -5.00 -14.78
CA ILE A 224 -27.04 -5.94 -13.95
C ILE A 224 -26.47 -5.76 -12.55
N ALA A 225 -27.29 -5.12 -11.73
CA ALA A 225 -27.12 -4.93 -10.30
C ALA A 225 -27.33 -6.24 -9.55
N LEU A 226 -26.70 -6.35 -8.38
CA LEU A 226 -27.26 -6.74 -7.06
C LEU A 226 -26.12 -7.09 -6.10
#